data_AF-A0A2K6GQT5-F1
#
_entry.id   AF-A0A2K6GQT5-F1
#
_cell.length_a   1.000
_cell.length_b   1.000
_cell.length_c   1.000
_cell.angle_alpha   90.00
_cell.angle_beta   90.00
_cell.angle_gamma   90.00
#
_symmetry.space_group_name_H-M   'P 1'
#
loop_
_entity.id
_entity.type
_entity.pdbx_description
1 polymer ?
#
loop_
_entity_poly.entity_id
_entity_poly.type
_entity_poly.pdbx_seq_one_letter_code
_entity_poly.pdbx_strand_id
1 'polypeptide(L)' 'MPAATVDHSQRICEVWACNLDEEMKKIRQVIRKYNYVAMFFKKIGILC' A
#
# COMPACT_ATOMS: atom_id res chain seq x y z
N MET A 1 -1.60 13.22 20.11
CA MET A 1 -0.96 13.42 18.79
C MET A 1 -2.01 14.00 17.87
N PRO A 2 -1.77 15.15 17.20
CA PRO A 2 -2.74 15.66 16.24
C PRO A 2 -2.85 14.64 15.10
N ALA A 3 -4.08 14.26 14.75
CA ALA A 3 -4.35 13.38 13.62
C ALA A 3 -3.91 14.11 12.36
N ALA A 4 -2.84 13.63 11.72
CA ALA A 4 -2.46 14.06 10.39
C ALA A 4 -3.69 13.90 9.48
N THR A 5 -4.17 15.00 8.93
CA THR A 5 -5.24 15.01 7.94
C THR A 5 -4.80 14.10 6.80
N VAL A 6 -5.52 13.00 6.59
CA VAL A 6 -5.29 12.06 5.49
C VAL A 6 -5.53 12.83 4.20
N ASP A 7 -4.45 13.18 3.51
CA ASP A 7 -4.49 13.88 2.25
C ASP A 7 -5.04 12.91 1.19
N HIS A 8 -6.29 13.11 0.79
CA HIS A 8 -6.99 12.25 -0.19
C HIS A 8 -6.35 12.29 -1.59
N SER A 9 -5.30 13.09 -1.81
CA SER A 9 -4.50 13.12 -3.03
C SER A 9 -3.44 12.00 -3.11
N GLN A 10 -3.19 11.29 -2.01
CA GLN A 10 -2.11 10.31 -1.96
C GLN A 10 -2.45 9.06 -2.81
N ARG A 11 -1.95 9.04 -4.05
CA ARG A 11 -2.09 7.91 -4.99
C ARG A 11 -1.36 6.63 -4.54
N ILE A 12 -0.38 6.75 -3.64
CA ILE A 12 0.48 5.65 -3.19
C ILE A 12 0.42 5.57 -1.66
N CYS A 13 -0.17 4.50 -1.15
CA CYS A 13 -0.29 4.26 0.29
C CYS A 13 0.95 3.54 0.83
N GLU A 14 1.55 4.08 1.89
CA GLU A 14 2.60 3.39 2.65
C GLU A 14 1.97 2.38 3.62
N VAL A 15 2.43 1.14 3.54
CA VAL A 15 1.90 0.04 4.35
C VAL A 15 2.98 -0.46 5.31
N TRP A 16 2.64 -0.45 6.59
CA TRP A 16 3.45 -0.86 7.73
C TRP A 16 2.67 -1.85 8.60
N ALA A 17 3.30 -2.44 9.61
CA ALA A 17 2.66 -3.44 10.48
C ALA A 17 1.36 -2.93 11.16
N CYS A 18 1.25 -1.62 11.42
CA CYS A 18 0.10 -1.02 12.09
C CYS A 18 -1.14 -0.80 11.21
N ASN A 19 -0.99 -0.73 9.88
CA ASN A 19 -2.09 -0.47 8.94
C ASN A 19 -2.29 -1.59 7.90
N LEU A 20 -1.47 -2.65 7.98
CA LEU A 20 -1.50 -3.79 7.06
C LEU A 20 -2.90 -4.41 6.95
N ASP A 21 -3.58 -4.65 8.08
CA ASP A 21 -4.90 -5.29 8.08
C ASP A 21 -5.98 -4.43 7.42
N GLU A 22 -5.91 -3.10 7.57
CA GLU A 22 -6.87 -2.18 6.97
C GLU A 22 -6.66 -2.06 5.46
N GLU A 23 -5.41 -1.91 5.02
CA GLU A 23 -5.09 -1.82 3.59
C GLU A 23 -5.36 -3.15 2.88
N MET A 24 -5.10 -4.28 3.53
CA MET A 24 -5.40 -5.60 2.95
C MET A 24 -6.91 -5.82 2.76
N LYS A 25 -7.78 -5.23 3.60
CA LYS A 25 -9.23 -5.22 3.37
C LYS A 25 -9.60 -4.43 2.11
N LYS A 26 -8.99 -3.27 1.88
CA LYS A 26 -9.23 -2.43 0.69
C LYS A 26 -8.74 -3.13 -0.59
N ILE A 27 -7.54 -3.72 -0.57
CA ILE A 27 -6.99 -4.47 -1.71
C ILE A 27 -7.93 -5.63 -2.10
N ARG A 28 -8.50 -6.35 -1.13
CA ARG A 28 -9.49 -7.42 -1.39
C ARG A 28 -10.75 -6.93 -2.10
N GLN A 29 -11.15 -5.67 -1.93
CA GLN A 29 -12.28 -5.09 -2.66
C GLN A 29 -11.86 -4.65 -4.07
N VAL A 30 -10.69 -4.02 -4.19
CA VAL A 30 -10.17 -3.49 -5.48
C VAL A 30 -9.88 -4.62 -6.47
N ILE A 31 -9.29 -5.73 -6.02
CA ILE A 31 -8.93 -6.87 -6.89
C ILE A 31 -10.14 -7.50 -7.58
N ARG A 32 -11.36 -7.31 -7.06
CA ARG A 32 -12.59 -7.82 -7.71
C ARG A 32 -12.97 -7.01 -8.95
N LYS A 33 -12.53 -5.76 -9.04
CA LYS A 33 -12.84 -4.83 -10.14
C LYS A 33 -11.64 -4.60 -11.06
N TYR A 34 -10.43 -4.63 -10.50
CA TYR A 34 -9.18 -4.44 -11.23
C TYR A 34 -8.31 -5.68 -11.07
N ASN A 35 -8.30 -6.54 -12.08
CA ASN A 35 -7.67 -7.86 -12.01
C ASN A 35 -6.19 -7.86 -12.38
N TYR A 36 -5.65 -6.74 -12.89
CA TYR A 36 -4.25 -6.62 -13.27
C TYR A 36 -3.43 -6.02 -12.13
N VAL A 37 -2.38 -6.73 -11.73
CA VAL A 37 -1.49 -6.32 -10.63
C VAL A 37 -0.06 -6.18 -11.17
N ALA A 38 0.49 -4.98 -11.10
CA ALA A 38 1.90 -4.73 -11.35
C ALA A 38 2.67 -4.81 -10.02
N MET A 39 3.83 -5.47 -10.03
CA MET A 39 4.65 -5.68 -8.83
C MET A 39 6.09 -5.24 -9.09
N PHE A 40 6.66 -4.47 -8.16
CA PHE A 40 8.07 -4.08 -8.13
C PHE A 40 8.59 -4.24 -6.71
N PHE A 41 9.77 -4.85 -6.56
CA PHE A 41 10.42 -5.04 -5.26
C PHE A 41 11.79 -4.40 -5.26
N LYS A 42 12.05 -3.53 -4.28
CA LYS A 42 13.38 -2.98 -4.04
C LYS A 42 14.05 -3.79 -2.92
N LYS A 43 15.09 -4.55 -3.28
CA LYS A 43 15.97 -5.20 -2.31
C LYS A 43 17.10 -4.22 -1.95
N ILE A 44 17.35 -3.98 -0.66
CA ILE A 44 18.54 -3.26 -0.20
C ILE A 44 19.60 -4.34 0.09
N GLY A 45 20.50 -4.55 -0.87
CA GLY A 45 21.62 -5.48 -0.78
C GLY A 45 22.57 -5.30 -1.97
N ILE A 46 23.87 -5.46 -1.73
CA ILE A 46 24.98 -5.21 -2.67
C ILE A 46 24.80 -6.03 -3.95
N LEU A 47 25.05 -5.36 -5.07
CA LEU A 47 25.25 -5.89 -6.42
C LEU A 47 25.81 -7.33 -6.39
N CYS A 48 25.09 -8.31 -6.95
CA CYS A 48 25.75 -9.50 -7.51
C CYS A 48 26.18 -9.17 -8.93
#